data_AF-A0A820LXS7-F1
#
_entry.id   AF-A0A820LXS7-F1
#
_cell.length_a   1.000
_cell.length_b   1.000
_cell.length_c   1.000
_cell.angle_alpha   90.00
_cell.angle_beta   90.00
_cell.angle_gamma   90.00
#
_symmetry.space_group_name_H-M   'P 1'
#
loop_
_entity.id
_entity.type
_entity.pdbx_description
1 polymer ?
#
loop_
_entity_poly.entity_id
_entity_poly.type
_entity_poly.pdbx_seq_one_letter_code
_entity_poly.pdbx_strand_id
1 'polypeptide(L)'
;VHKDVVVNRFFGIFFMFFQSGQIWGNLISYFVLKPSEVNGTNITEKYDKCGAEFSEQEYKGVDVSNAIDRKTINVLCIVYICICACSILTVIIFLDQRRKASKDKISVMLRHSVKLLVSTVKHMRNINQLCLIPLTIWSGLEQSFLGAQFTKGFVSCTL
;
A
#
# COMPACT_ATOMS: atom_id res chain seq x y z
N VAL A 1 -27.35 -5.05 16.06
CA VAL A 1 -26.99 -3.86 16.86
C VAL A 1 -25.65 -4.05 17.59
N HIS A 2 -25.51 -4.91 18.63
CA HIS A 2 -24.23 -5.02 19.36
C HIS A 2 -23.04 -5.54 18.52
N LYS A 3 -23.28 -6.45 17.58
CA LYS A 3 -22.21 -7.00 16.71
C LYS A 3 -21.71 -5.97 15.70
N ASP A 4 -22.61 -5.18 15.12
CA ASP A 4 -22.28 -4.17 14.11
C ASP A 4 -21.39 -3.07 14.68
N VAL A 5 -21.62 -2.67 15.93
CA VAL A 5 -20.78 -1.69 16.64
C VAL A 5 -19.37 -2.22 16.90
N VAL A 6 -19.24 -3.49 17.29
CA VAL A 6 -17.92 -4.12 17.52
C VAL A 6 -17.15 -4.25 16.22
N VAL A 7 -17.84 -4.65 15.14
CA VAL A 7 -17.25 -4.78 13.80
C VAL A 7 -16.77 -3.42 13.28
N ASN A 8 -17.59 -2.37 13.39
CA ASN A 8 -17.21 -1.03 12.95
C ASN A 8 -16.03 -0.47 13.75
N ARG A 9 -15.99 -0.70 15.07
CA ARG A 9 -14.84 -0.30 15.91
C ARG A 9 -13.56 -1.04 15.51
N PHE A 10 -13.65 -2.34 15.26
CA PHE A 10 -12.50 -3.12 14.79
C PHE A 10 -11.99 -2.61 13.44
N PHE A 11 -12.88 -2.41 12.47
CA PHE A 11 -12.50 -1.88 11.17
C PHE A 11 -11.89 -0.48 11.27
N GLY A 12 -12.43 0.40 12.13
CA GLY A 12 -11.86 1.72 12.37
C GLY A 12 -10.41 1.66 12.88
N ILE A 13 -10.15 0.83 13.89
CA ILE A 13 -8.79 0.66 14.45
C ILE A 13 -7.85 0.05 13.38
N PHE A 14 -8.34 -0.97 12.65
CA PHE A 14 -7.58 -1.59 11.56
C PHE A 14 -7.19 -0.57 10.48
N PHE A 15 -8.14 0.23 10.00
CA PHE A 15 -7.89 1.24 8.98
C PHE A 15 -6.98 2.36 9.48
N MET A 16 -7.03 2.71 10.77
CA MET A 16 -6.09 3.67 11.38
C MET A 16 -4.65 3.17 11.24
N PHE A 17 -4.38 1.91 11.60
CA PHE A 17 -3.05 1.33 11.43
C PHE A 17 -2.67 1.18 9.95
N PHE A 18 -3.59 0.72 9.10
CA PHE A 18 -3.37 0.59 7.66
C PHE A 18 -2.94 1.92 7.02
N GLN A 19 -3.68 3.00 7.27
CA GLN A 19 -3.36 4.32 6.73
C GLN A 19 -2.07 4.89 7.34
N SER A 20 -1.80 4.63 8.63
CA SER A 20 -0.55 5.05 9.27
C SER A 20 0.68 4.41 8.62
N GLY A 21 0.55 3.22 8.03
CA GLY A 21 1.63 2.53 7.33
C GLY A 21 2.24 3.35 6.19
N GLN A 22 1.44 4.16 5.49
CA GLN A 22 1.92 5.07 4.45
C GLN A 22 2.85 6.16 5.03
N ILE A 23 2.49 6.69 6.20
CA ILE A 23 3.27 7.72 6.91
C ILE A 23 4.62 7.15 7.35
N TRP A 24 4.62 5.98 7.99
CA TRP A 24 5.83 5.31 8.44
C TRP A 24 6.75 4.90 7.28
N GLY A 25 6.20 4.43 6.16
CA GLY A 25 6.97 4.14 4.95
C GLY A 25 7.68 5.38 4.41
N ASN A 26 6.95 6.49 4.26
CA ASN A 26 7.54 7.76 3.81
C ASN A 26 8.61 8.28 4.77
N LEU A 27 8.40 8.12 6.08
CA LEU A 27 9.37 8.52 7.09
C LEU A 27 10.67 7.73 7.01
N ILE A 28 10.58 6.40 6.83
CA ILE A 28 11.76 5.53 6.63
C ILE A 28 12.51 5.95 5.37
N SER A 29 11.78 6.15 4.26
CA SER A 29 12.36 6.59 3.00
C SER A 29 13.08 7.93 3.15
N TYR A 30 12.50 8.91 3.86
CA TYR A 30 13.13 10.19 4.13
C TYR A 30 14.44 10.04 4.94
N PHE A 31 14.43 9.27 6.04
CA PHE A 31 15.63 9.11 6.86
C PHE A 31 16.78 8.40 6.15
N VAL A 32 16.46 7.44 5.29
CA VAL A 32 17.48 6.70 4.53
C VAL A 32 17.98 7.49 3.32
N LEU A 33 17.09 8.20 2.62
CA LEU A 33 17.43 8.93 1.39
C LEU A 33 17.95 10.35 1.64
N LYS A 34 17.89 10.87 2.89
CA LYS A 34 18.37 12.22 3.21
C LYS A 34 19.84 12.37 2.81
N PRO A 35 20.17 13.24 1.85
CA PRO A 35 21.57 13.48 1.48
C PRO A 35 22.29 14.21 2.62
N SER A 36 23.50 13.76 2.95
CA SER A 36 24.44 14.53 3.77
C SER A 36 24.81 15.78 2.96
N GLU A 37 24.54 16.97 3.52
CA GLU A 37 24.82 18.31 2.99
C GLU A 37 25.61 18.32 1.66
N VAL A 38 24.88 18.33 0.55
CA VAL A 38 25.48 18.62 -0.76
C VAL A 38 25.66 20.13 -0.81
N ASN A 39 26.92 20.55 -0.68
CA ASN A 39 27.36 21.91 -0.99
C ASN A 39 26.77 22.33 -2.35
N GLY A 40 25.87 23.31 -2.30
CA GLY A 40 25.25 24.02 -3.41
C GLY A 40 25.64 23.57 -4.82
N THR A 41 25.05 22.48 -5.29
CA THR A 41 24.79 22.33 -6.71
C THR A 41 23.35 22.75 -6.93
N ASN A 42 23.14 23.69 -7.85
CA ASN A 42 21.84 24.09 -8.36
C ASN A 42 21.15 22.88 -9.00
N ILE A 43 20.66 21.95 -8.18
CA ILE A 43 19.56 21.07 -8.56
C ILE A 43 18.30 21.92 -8.35
N THR A 44 18.19 23.03 -9.07
CA THR A 44 16.89 23.51 -9.48
C THR A 44 16.38 22.44 -10.43
N GLU A 45 15.74 21.41 -9.86
CA GLU A 45 14.87 20.51 -10.59
C GLU A 45 13.92 21.43 -11.34
N LYS A 46 14.11 21.51 -12.66
CA LYS A 46 13.35 22.42 -13.51
C LYS A 46 11.98 21.80 -13.70
N TYR A 47 11.16 21.84 -12.65
CA TYR A 47 9.74 21.59 -12.72
C TYR A 47 9.09 22.78 -13.41
N ASP A 48 9.26 22.88 -14.73
CA ASP A 48 8.61 23.94 -15.52
C ASP A 48 7.07 23.78 -15.53
N LYS A 49 6.56 22.59 -15.16
CA LYS A 49 5.11 22.28 -15.10
C LYS A 49 4.80 21.36 -13.92
N CYS A 50 3.91 21.81 -13.03
CA CYS A 50 3.42 21.08 -11.87
C CYS A 50 1.89 20.94 -11.91
N GLY A 51 1.37 20.03 -11.09
CA GLY A 51 -0.07 19.91 -10.86
C GLY A 51 -0.84 19.42 -12.08
N ALA A 52 -1.81 20.22 -12.54
CA ALA A 52 -2.68 19.83 -13.66
C ALA A 52 -1.94 19.72 -15.01
N GLU A 53 -0.76 20.34 -15.13
CA GLU A 53 0.08 20.29 -16.33
C GLU A 53 1.21 19.25 -16.22
N PHE A 54 1.24 18.43 -15.17
CA PHE A 54 2.23 17.37 -15.01
C PHE A 54 2.06 16.30 -16.11
N SER A 55 3.14 16.06 -16.87
CA SER A 55 3.22 15.00 -17.88
C SER A 55 4.36 14.06 -17.56
N GLU A 56 4.05 12.77 -17.37
CA GLU A 56 5.04 11.73 -17.06
C GLU A 56 6.07 11.53 -18.20
N GLN A 57 5.75 11.96 -19.43
CA GLN A 57 6.61 11.85 -20.61
C GLN A 57 7.59 13.02 -20.80
N GLU A 58 7.32 14.19 -20.22
CA GLU A 58 8.24 15.35 -20.27
C GLU A 58 9.27 15.33 -19.14
N TYR A 59 9.20 14.36 -18.23
CA TYR A 59 10.23 14.10 -17.25
C TYR A 59 11.49 13.59 -17.96
N LYS A 60 12.33 14.53 -18.41
CA LYS A 60 13.76 14.28 -18.55
C LYS A 60 14.28 14.06 -17.15
N GLY A 61 14.11 12.84 -16.66
CA GLY A 61 14.72 12.44 -15.41
C GLY A 61 16.17 12.86 -15.48
N VAL A 62 16.57 13.75 -14.58
CA VAL A 62 17.95 13.73 -14.12
C VAL A 62 18.23 12.26 -13.88
N ASP A 63 19.33 11.74 -14.42
CA ASP A 63 19.69 10.33 -14.27
C ASP A 63 20.10 10.12 -12.80
N VAL A 64 19.10 10.15 -11.91
CA VAL A 64 19.24 10.13 -10.44
C VAL A 64 19.82 8.78 -10.01
N SER A 65 19.73 7.76 -10.86
CA SER A 65 20.46 6.50 -10.71
C SER A 65 21.98 6.68 -10.59
N ASN A 66 22.55 7.77 -11.14
CA ASN A 66 23.96 8.10 -11.01
C ASN A 66 24.24 9.09 -9.85
N ALA A 67 23.21 9.77 -9.34
CA ALA A 67 23.32 10.75 -8.24
C ALA A 67 23.08 10.13 -6.85
N ILE A 68 22.26 9.07 -6.76
CA ILE A 68 22.01 8.35 -5.51
C ILE A 68 22.94 7.14 -5.43
N ASP A 69 23.74 7.08 -4.37
CA ASP A 69 24.65 5.97 -4.13
C ASP A 69 23.89 4.64 -4.06
N ARG A 70 24.36 3.62 -4.79
CA ARG A 70 23.76 2.28 -4.81
C ARG A 70 23.67 1.67 -3.41
N LYS A 71 24.54 2.10 -2.49
CA LYS A 71 24.49 1.69 -1.09
C LYS A 71 23.23 2.18 -0.39
N THR A 72 22.78 3.41 -0.64
CA THR A 72 21.57 3.97 -0.04
C THR A 72 20.32 3.20 -0.47
N ILE A 73 20.23 2.87 -1.76
CA ILE A 73 19.13 2.04 -2.30
C ILE A 73 19.15 0.65 -1.65
N ASN A 74 20.32 0.02 -1.55
CA ASN A 74 20.43 -1.31 -0.94
C ASN A 74 20.05 -1.30 0.55
N VAL A 75 20.42 -0.26 1.31
CA VAL A 75 20.03 -0.08 2.70
C VAL A 75 18.51 0.05 2.83
N LEU A 76 17.87 0.86 1.97
CA LEU A 76 16.41 1.00 1.95
C LEU A 76 15.71 -0.35 1.73
N CYS A 77 16.17 -1.12 0.73
CA CYS A 77 15.64 -2.45 0.44
C CYS A 77 15.78 -3.41 1.63
N ILE A 78 16.95 -3.44 2.28
CA ILE A 78 17.19 -4.30 3.45
C ILE A 78 16.25 -3.93 4.61
N VAL A 79 16.07 -2.64 4.90
CA VAL A 79 15.17 -2.17 5.97
C VAL A 79 13.73 -2.65 5.72
N TYR A 80 13.21 -2.49 4.50
CA TYR A 80 11.87 -2.96 4.18
C TYR A 80 11.73 -4.49 4.25
N ILE A 81 12.74 -5.25 3.80
CA ILE A 81 12.73 -6.71 3.91
C ILE A 81 12.71 -7.15 5.37
N CYS A 82 13.51 -6.53 6.24
CA CYS A 82 13.50 -6.81 7.68
C CYS A 82 12.13 -6.54 8.32
N ILE A 83 11.51 -5.40 8.00
CA ILE A 83 10.17 -5.06 8.50
C ILE A 83 9.13 -6.08 8.03
N CYS A 84 9.17 -6.50 6.76
CA CYS A 84 8.31 -7.54 6.22
C CYS A 84 8.51 -8.88 6.95
N ALA A 85 9.75 -9.29 7.20
CA ALA A 85 10.06 -10.51 7.93
C ALA A 85 9.53 -10.47 9.38
N CYS A 86 9.74 -9.34 10.09
CA CYS A 86 9.19 -9.12 11.42
C CYS A 86 7.66 -9.17 11.43
N SER A 87 6.99 -8.56 10.45
CA SER A 87 5.54 -8.59 10.29
C SER A 87 5.01 -10.03 10.12
N ILE A 88 5.65 -10.83 9.25
CA ILE A 88 5.31 -12.24 9.06
C ILE A 88 5.46 -13.01 10.38
N LEU A 89 6.56 -12.79 11.11
CA LEU A 89 6.80 -13.44 12.39
C LEU A 89 5.73 -13.09 13.43
N THR A 90 5.34 -11.82 13.54
CA THR A 90 4.25 -11.38 14.42
C THR A 90 2.93 -12.06 14.06
N VAL A 91 2.59 -12.14 12.77
CA VAL A 91 1.37 -12.85 12.33
C VAL A 91 1.43 -14.33 12.69
N ILE A 92 2.57 -15.01 12.52
CA ILE A 92 2.72 -16.42 12.88
C ILE A 92 2.49 -16.64 14.38
N ILE A 93 3.10 -15.81 15.23
CA ILE A 93 3.02 -15.94 16.69
C ILE A 93 1.60 -15.61 17.19
N PHE A 94 1.01 -14.51 16.73
CA PHE A 94 -0.28 -14.02 17.26
C PHE A 94 -1.51 -14.68 16.62
N LEU A 95 -1.44 -15.12 15.35
CA LEU A 95 -2.59 -15.68 14.64
C LEU A 95 -2.83 -17.17 14.95
N ASP A 96 -1.86 -17.87 15.57
CA ASP A 96 -1.96 -19.31 15.81
C ASP A 96 -3.04 -19.70 16.84
N GLN A 97 -3.46 -18.78 17.71
CA GLN A 97 -4.49 -19.04 18.73
C GLN A 97 -5.90 -19.27 18.13
N ARG A 98 -6.15 -18.84 16.88
CA ARG A 98 -7.46 -18.98 16.20
C ARG A 98 -7.51 -20.15 15.21
N ARG A 99 -6.36 -20.76 14.87
CA ARG A 99 -6.28 -21.81 13.84
C ARG A 99 -6.74 -23.19 14.33
N LYS A 100 -6.58 -23.53 15.62
CA LYS A 100 -6.98 -24.85 16.16
C LYS A 100 -8.47 -25.17 15.96
N ALA A 101 -9.36 -24.18 16.11
CA ALA A 101 -10.80 -24.36 15.85
C ALA A 101 -11.19 -24.33 14.35
N SER A 102 -10.27 -23.96 13.46
CA SER A 102 -10.50 -23.76 12.03
C SER A 102 -9.92 -24.89 11.16
N LYS A 103 -8.89 -25.61 11.63
CA LYS A 103 -8.25 -26.72 10.89
C LYS A 103 -9.25 -27.81 10.46
N ASP A 104 -10.23 -28.14 11.31
CA ASP A 104 -11.30 -29.11 10.98
C ASP A 104 -12.28 -28.61 9.90
N LYS A 105 -12.44 -27.29 9.76
CA LYS A 105 -13.29 -26.68 8.72
C LYS A 105 -12.56 -26.50 7.39
N ILE A 106 -11.25 -26.26 7.44
CA ILE A 106 -10.39 -26.04 6.26
C ILE A 106 -10.19 -27.34 5.46
N SER A 107 -10.01 -28.48 6.12
CA SER A 107 -9.84 -29.78 5.46
C SER A 107 -11.08 -30.25 4.68
N VAL A 108 -12.27 -29.82 5.12
CA VAL A 108 -13.56 -30.02 4.43
C VAL A 108 -13.74 -29.00 3.29
N MET A 109 -13.30 -27.75 3.49
CA MET A 109 -13.39 -26.66 2.50
C MET A 109 -12.53 -26.91 1.26
N LEU A 110 -11.32 -27.48 1.42
CA LEU A 110 -10.37 -27.72 0.33
C LEU A 110 -10.87 -28.76 -0.71
N ARG A 111 -11.73 -29.70 -0.29
CA ARG A 111 -12.31 -30.71 -1.20
C ARG A 111 -13.36 -30.13 -2.15
N HIS A 112 -13.84 -28.90 -1.90
CA HIS A 112 -14.94 -28.29 -2.65
C HIS A 112 -14.62 -26.92 -3.27
N SER A 113 -13.34 -26.62 -3.49
CA SER A 113 -12.84 -25.30 -3.95
C SER A 113 -13.53 -24.74 -5.20
N VAL A 114 -13.78 -25.55 -6.22
CA VAL A 114 -14.47 -25.09 -7.44
C VAL A 114 -15.96 -24.83 -7.18
N LYS A 115 -16.61 -25.65 -6.36
CA LYS A 115 -18.03 -25.45 -5.99
C LYS A 115 -18.20 -24.21 -5.11
N LEU A 116 -17.21 -23.90 -4.26
CA LEU A 116 -17.16 -22.64 -3.52
C LEU A 116 -17.02 -21.46 -4.47
N LEU A 117 -16.12 -21.53 -5.45
CA LEU A 117 -15.96 -20.46 -6.44
C LEU A 117 -17.23 -20.25 -7.27
N VAL A 118 -17.87 -21.32 -7.75
CA VAL A 118 -19.16 -21.25 -8.46
C VAL A 118 -20.26 -20.67 -7.56
N SER A 119 -20.27 -21.04 -6.27
CA SER A 119 -21.23 -20.49 -5.31
C SER A 119 -20.99 -19.01 -5.05
N THR A 120 -19.73 -18.57 -4.94
CA THR A 120 -19.35 -17.15 -4.82
C THR A 120 -19.76 -16.38 -6.07
N VAL A 121 -19.48 -16.87 -7.28
CA VAL A 121 -19.90 -16.22 -8.53
C VAL A 121 -21.42 -16.13 -8.65
N LYS A 122 -22.13 -17.21 -8.28
CA LYS A 122 -23.59 -17.20 -8.25
C LYS A 122 -24.13 -16.19 -7.23
N HIS A 123 -23.45 -16.02 -6.10
CA HIS A 123 -23.81 -15.07 -5.05
C HIS A 123 -23.53 -13.61 -5.47
N MET A 124 -22.42 -13.36 -6.18
CA MET A 124 -22.08 -12.05 -6.75
C MET A 124 -23.11 -11.53 -7.76
N ARG A 125 -23.96 -12.41 -8.32
CA ARG A 125 -25.08 -12.02 -9.19
C ARG A 125 -26.22 -11.32 -8.44
N ASN A 126 -26.16 -11.23 -7.11
CA ASN A 126 -27.11 -10.45 -6.33
C ASN A 126 -26.89 -8.94 -6.55
N ILE A 127 -27.97 -8.20 -6.78
CA ILE A 127 -27.91 -6.78 -7.11
C ILE A 127 -27.17 -5.93 -6.06
N ASN A 128 -27.36 -6.25 -4.78
CA ASN A 128 -26.66 -5.56 -3.69
C ASN A 128 -25.13 -5.76 -3.73
N GLN A 129 -24.65 -6.89 -4.23
CA GLN A 129 -23.21 -7.15 -4.38
C GLN A 129 -22.68 -6.56 -5.68
N LEU A 130 -23.46 -6.61 -6.75
CA LEU A 130 -23.12 -5.97 -8.02
C LEU A 130 -22.95 -4.44 -7.85
N CYS A 131 -23.75 -3.79 -6.99
CA CYS A 131 -23.59 -2.37 -6.67
C CYS A 131 -22.32 -2.05 -5.87
N LEU A 132 -21.79 -3.00 -5.09
CA LEU A 132 -20.54 -2.80 -4.34
C LEU A 132 -19.29 -2.90 -5.22
N ILE A 133 -19.37 -3.58 -6.37
CA ILE A 133 -18.23 -3.73 -7.28
C ILE A 133 -17.77 -2.37 -7.84
N PRO A 134 -18.63 -1.51 -8.43
CA PRO A 134 -18.24 -0.18 -8.87
C PRO A 134 -17.65 0.68 -7.75
N LEU A 135 -18.23 0.62 -6.54
CA LEU A 135 -17.75 1.38 -5.39
C LEU A 135 -16.35 0.91 -4.95
N THR A 136 -16.09 -0.39 -5.00
CA THR A 136 -14.77 -0.97 -4.70
C THR A 136 -13.74 -0.59 -5.75
N ILE A 137 -14.12 -0.62 -7.03
CA ILE A 137 -13.27 -0.18 -8.15
C ILE A 137 -12.91 1.30 -7.98
N TRP A 138 -13.89 2.15 -7.69
CA TRP A 138 -13.68 3.58 -7.44
C TRP A 138 -12.71 3.80 -6.29
N SER A 139 -12.89 3.10 -5.15
CA SER A 139 -11.99 3.23 -4.00
C SER A 139 -10.56 2.80 -4.32
N GLY A 140 -10.38 1.74 -5.12
CA GLY A 140 -9.05 1.31 -5.57
C GLY A 140 -8.38 2.33 -6.50
N LEU A 141 -9.15 2.91 -7.41
CA LEU A 141 -8.66 3.96 -8.32
C LEU A 141 -8.23 5.21 -7.54
N GLU A 142 -9.02 5.64 -6.55
CA GLU A 142 -8.68 6.75 -5.66
C GLU A 142 -7.34 6.51 -4.95
N GLN A 143 -7.15 5.34 -4.35
CA GLN A 143 -5.91 4.99 -3.65
C GLN A 143 -4.70 4.97 -4.58
N SER A 144 -4.85 4.45 -5.80
CA SER A 144 -3.76 4.43 -6.79
C SER A 144 -3.42 5.83 -7.30
N PHE A 145 -4.44 6.66 -7.54
CA PHE A 145 -4.26 8.04 -7.98
C PHE A 145 -3.54 8.86 -6.92
N LEU A 146 -4.00 8.83 -5.67
CA LEU A 146 -3.39 9.55 -4.56
C LEU A 146 -1.96 9.06 -4.27
N GLY A 147 -1.76 7.74 -4.25
CA GLY A 147 -0.46 7.15 -3.92
C GLY A 147 0.62 7.37 -4.98
N ALA A 148 0.25 7.42 -6.27
CA ALA A 148 1.22 7.52 -7.36
C ALA A 148 1.20 8.88 -8.07
N GLN A 149 0.08 9.21 -8.73
CA GLN A 149 0.02 10.35 -9.65
C GLN A 149 -0.01 11.69 -8.91
N PHE A 150 -0.84 11.79 -7.86
CA PHE A 150 -0.94 13.00 -7.06
C PHE A 150 0.40 13.35 -6.38
N THR A 151 1.03 12.36 -5.73
CA THR A 151 2.33 12.57 -5.07
C THR A 151 3.40 13.06 -6.05
N LYS A 152 3.53 12.44 -7.23
CA LYS A 152 4.50 12.86 -8.24
C LYS A 152 4.23 14.27 -8.79
N GLY A 153 2.98 14.53 -9.20
CA GLY A 153 2.65 15.77 -9.92
C GLY A 153 2.44 17.00 -9.02
N PHE A 154 1.98 16.82 -7.78
CA PHE A 154 1.61 17.92 -6.89
C PHE A 154 2.50 18.05 -5.66
N VAL A 155 3.04 16.96 -5.12
CA VAL A 155 3.81 16.99 -3.87
C VAL A 155 5.31 17.09 -4.13
N SER A 156 5.85 16.20 -4.97
CA SER A 156 7.28 16.20 -5.31
C SER A 156 7.71 17.44 -6.08
N CYS A 157 6.80 18.04 -6.85
CA CYS A 157 7.06 19.19 -7.71
C CYS A 157 7.23 20.52 -6.95
N THR A 158 6.71 20.60 -5.72
CA THR A 158 6.77 21.81 -4.86
C THR A 158 7.88 21.78 -3.82
N LEU A 159 8.60 20.66 -3.71
CA LEU A 159 9.69 20.43 -2.76
C LEU A 159 11.04 20.74 -3.44
#